data_AF-K1QIQ0-F1
#
_entry.id   AF-K1QIQ0-F1
#
_cell.length_a   1.000
_cell.length_b   1.000
_cell.length_c   1.000
_cell.angle_alpha   90.00
_cell.angle_beta   90.00
_cell.angle_gamma   90.00
#
_symmetry.space_group_name_H-M   'P 1'
#
loop_
_entity.id
_entity.type
_entity.pdbx_description
1 polymer ?
#
loop_
_entity_poly.entity_id
_entity_poly.type
_entity_poly.pdbx_seq_one_letter_code
_entity_poly.pdbx_strand_id
1 'polypeptide(L)'
;MYMPESGIFLSRSYCLTFYYHMWGSNMGDLMIFTQNGTQSAVEKWSTSGDQGDVWIEVPGIDLKLDPQTKILITARKYNGDAGDIAVDLIELWPYPC
;
A
#
# COMPACT_ATOMS: atom_id res chain seq x y z
N MET A 1 9.87 -13.36 1.80
CA MET A 1 10.21 -11.98 2.20
C MET A 1 11.73 -11.83 2.25
N TYR A 2 12.36 -11.30 1.21
CA TYR A 2 13.76 -10.85 1.28
C TYR A 2 13.74 -9.43 1.85
N MET A 3 13.69 -9.32 3.18
CA MET A 3 14.09 -8.06 3.80
C MET A 3 15.62 -7.99 3.72
N PRO A 4 16.23 -6.89 3.25
CA PRO A 4 17.65 -6.70 3.46
C PRO A 4 17.92 -6.82 4.97
N GLU A 5 18.99 -7.51 5.35
CA GLU A 5 19.32 -7.88 6.74
C GLU A 5 19.34 -6.69 7.73
N SER A 6 19.34 -5.45 7.21
CA SER A 6 19.31 -4.22 7.99
C SER A 6 17.95 -3.52 8.12
N GLY A 7 16.88 -3.97 7.44
CA GLY A 7 15.58 -3.27 7.49
C GLY A 7 15.61 -1.84 6.93
N ILE A 8 16.64 -1.51 6.15
CA ILE A 8 16.89 -0.19 5.59
C ILE A 8 16.75 -0.26 4.05
N PHE A 9 16.00 0.68 3.47
CA PHE A 9 15.92 0.82 2.01
C PHE A 9 17.20 1.48 1.44
N LEU A 10 17.70 1.01 0.32
CA LEU A 10 18.72 1.73 -0.45
C LEU A 10 18.05 2.85 -1.24
N SER A 11 18.78 3.94 -1.53
CA SER A 11 18.25 5.02 -2.37
C SER A 11 18.09 4.55 -3.82
N ARG A 12 16.88 4.10 -4.20
CA ARG A 12 16.51 3.61 -5.54
C ARG A 12 15.00 3.47 -5.71
N SER A 13 14.55 3.10 -6.91
CA SER A 13 13.16 2.69 -7.14
C SER A 13 12.93 1.23 -6.74
N TYR A 14 11.75 0.98 -6.18
CA TYR A 14 11.23 -0.33 -5.80
C TYR A 14 9.84 -0.51 -6.39
N CYS A 15 9.46 -1.77 -6.64
CA CYS A 15 8.12 -2.13 -7.07
C CYS A 15 7.36 -2.75 -5.90
N LEU A 16 6.30 -2.07 -5.44
CA LEU A 16 5.38 -2.62 -4.44
C LEU A 16 4.23 -3.35 -5.15
N THR A 17 4.03 -4.61 -4.80
CA THR A 17 2.89 -5.43 -5.21
C THR A 17 2.14 -5.91 -3.98
N PHE A 18 0.82 -6.05 -4.10
CA PHE A 18 -0.03 -6.58 -3.03
C PHE A 18 -1.39 -6.99 -3.58
N TYR A 19 -2.11 -7.78 -2.79
CA TYR A 19 -3.51 -8.11 -3.03
C TYR A 19 -4.40 -7.36 -2.04
N TYR A 20 -5.59 -6.97 -2.47
CA TYR A 20 -6.60 -6.40 -1.59
C TYR A 20 -7.99 -6.99 -1.87
N HIS A 21 -8.84 -6.96 -0.85
CA HIS A 21 -10.28 -7.25 -0.95
C HIS A 21 -11.05 -6.15 -0.23
N MET A 22 -12.08 -5.63 -0.89
CA MET A 22 -12.91 -4.52 -0.42
C MET A 22 -14.34 -4.75 -0.89
N TRP A 23 -15.19 -5.30 -0.02
CA TRP A 23 -16.58 -5.61 -0.33
C TRP A 23 -17.51 -5.22 0.80
N GLY A 24 -18.60 -4.56 0.45
CA GLY A 24 -19.60 -4.10 1.41
C GLY A 24 -20.20 -2.75 1.06
N SER A 25 -21.15 -2.29 1.87
CA SER A 25 -21.77 -0.97 1.73
C SER A 25 -21.03 0.06 2.58
N ASN A 26 -20.91 1.30 2.09
CA ASN A 26 -20.13 2.35 2.77
C ASN A 26 -18.64 1.99 2.91
N MET A 27 -18.10 1.26 1.93
CA MET A 27 -16.68 0.94 1.88
C MET A 27 -15.82 2.20 1.91
N GLY A 28 -14.75 2.07 2.68
CA GLY A 28 -13.72 3.07 2.86
C GLY A 28 -12.79 3.24 1.66
N ASP A 29 -11.61 3.78 1.94
CA ASP A 29 -10.50 3.85 1.01
C ASP A 29 -9.32 3.02 1.51
N LEU A 30 -8.56 2.49 0.56
CA LEU A 30 -7.24 1.92 0.78
C LEU A 30 -6.23 2.77 0.02
N MET A 31 -5.22 3.27 0.71
CA MET A 31 -4.22 4.20 0.17
C MET A 31 -2.80 3.75 0.52
N ILE A 32 -1.87 3.98 -0.41
CA ILE A 32 -0.42 3.81 -0.22
C ILE A 32 0.22 5.19 -0.18
N PHE A 33 0.99 5.46 0.87
CA PHE A 33 1.82 6.66 0.98
C PHE A 33 3.29 6.32 1.15
N THR A 34 4.15 7.25 0.76
CA THR A 34 5.54 7.31 1.23
C THR A 34 5.74 8.52 2.11
N GLN A 35 6.43 8.34 3.24
CA GLN A 35 6.84 9.43 4.12
C GLN A 35 8.35 9.39 4.33
N ASN A 36 9.04 10.50 4.03
CA ASN A 36 10.49 10.62 4.20
C ASN A 36 10.81 11.41 5.48
N GLY A 37 11.36 10.75 6.50
CA GLY A 37 11.67 11.40 7.78
C GLY A 37 10.45 12.08 8.41
N THR A 38 10.53 13.40 8.60
CA THR A 38 9.46 14.24 9.17
C THR A 38 8.60 14.96 8.13
N GLN A 39 8.84 14.70 6.83
CA GLN A 39 8.08 15.33 5.75
C GLN A 39 6.63 14.83 5.74
N SER A 40 5.76 15.58 5.06
CA SER A 40 4.40 15.15 4.79
C SER A 40 4.39 13.85 3.97
N ALA A 41 3.46 12.95 4.31
CA ALA A 41 3.23 11.76 3.52
C ALA A 41 2.73 12.13 2.13
N VAL A 42 3.25 11.46 1.10
CA VAL A 42 2.87 11.66 -0.31
C VAL A 42 2.12 10.44 -0.79
N GLU A 43 0.89 10.62 -1.28
CA GLU A 43 0.07 9.54 -1.84
C GLU A 43 0.73 8.99 -3.11
N LYS A 44 0.71 7.67 -3.26
CA LYS A 44 1.27 6.94 -4.40
C LYS A 44 0.22 6.13 -5.13
N TRP A 45 -0.80 5.68 -4.42
CA TRP A 45 -1.89 4.89 -4.96
C TRP A 45 -3.09 4.96 -4.02
N SER A 46 -4.30 4.89 -4.57
CA SER A 46 -5.53 4.80 -3.79
C SER A 46 -6.62 4.07 -4.57
N THR A 47 -7.52 3.43 -3.83
CA THR A 47 -8.82 2.96 -4.32
C THR A 47 -9.89 3.20 -3.26
N SER A 48 -11.15 3.25 -3.67
CA SER A 48 -12.29 3.64 -2.82
C SER A 48 -13.53 2.84 -3.17
N GLY A 49 -14.36 2.60 -2.15
CA GLY A 49 -15.67 1.99 -2.33
C GLY A 49 -15.64 0.48 -2.54
N ASP A 50 -16.78 -0.08 -2.95
CA ASP A 50 -16.93 -1.51 -3.23
C ASP A 50 -16.14 -1.89 -4.49
N GLN A 51 -15.33 -2.94 -4.38
CA GLN A 51 -14.48 -3.48 -5.44
C GLN A 51 -14.96 -4.87 -5.90
N GLY A 52 -16.07 -5.35 -5.33
CA GLY A 52 -16.63 -6.68 -5.53
C GLY A 52 -16.10 -7.70 -4.54
N ASP A 53 -16.81 -8.82 -4.41
CA ASP A 53 -16.40 -9.96 -3.58
C ASP A 53 -15.31 -10.80 -4.28
N VAL A 54 -14.17 -10.17 -4.53
CA VAL A 54 -13.01 -10.76 -5.21
C VAL A 54 -11.72 -10.17 -4.63
N TRP A 55 -10.66 -10.97 -4.62
CA TRP A 55 -9.31 -10.47 -4.39
C TRP A 55 -8.77 -9.83 -5.67
N ILE A 56 -8.22 -8.64 -5.55
CA ILE A 56 -7.65 -7.86 -6.66
C ILE A 56 -6.16 -7.68 -6.43
N GLU A 57 -5.38 -7.97 -7.46
CA GLU A 57 -3.93 -7.73 -7.48
C GLU A 57 -3.62 -6.29 -7.89
N VAL A 58 -2.71 -5.64 -7.16
CA VAL A 58 -1.99 -4.46 -7.62
C VAL A 58 -0.64 -4.94 -8.16
N PRO A 59 -0.46 -4.98 -9.49
CA PRO A 59 0.71 -5.62 -10.11
C PRO A 59 2.00 -4.79 -9.98
N GLY A 60 1.90 -3.55 -9.51
CA GLY A 60 3.07 -2.70 -9.28
C GLY A 60 2.76 -1.25 -8.97
N ILE A 61 3.44 -0.71 -7.96
CA ILE A 61 3.57 0.73 -7.70
C ILE A 61 5.05 1.08 -7.60
N ASP A 62 5.51 1.97 -8.46
CA ASP A 62 6.88 2.50 -8.40
C ASP A 62 7.06 3.44 -7.21
N LEU A 63 7.94 3.04 -6.29
CA LEU A 63 8.28 3.79 -5.10
C LEU A 63 9.75 4.17 -5.11
N LYS A 64 10.04 5.48 -5.08
CA LYS A 64 11.39 5.99 -4.80
C LYS A 64 11.60 5.97 -3.29
N LEU A 65 12.43 5.06 -2.81
CA LEU A 65 12.69 4.85 -1.39
C LEU A 65 14.15 5.17 -1.06
N ASP A 66 14.39 5.53 0.19
CA ASP A 66 15.71 5.72 0.79
C ASP A 66 15.67 5.28 2.27
N PRO A 67 16.82 5.28 2.99
CA PRO A 67 16.88 4.84 4.38
C PRO A 67 15.92 5.53 5.36
N GLN A 68 15.41 6.72 5.03
CA GLN A 68 14.51 7.50 5.87
C GLN A 68 13.04 7.34 5.48
N THR A 69 12.77 6.62 4.40
CA THR A 69 11.43 6.46 3.85
C THR A 69 10.67 5.37 4.58
N LYS A 70 9.40 5.63 4.90
CA LYS A 70 8.40 4.66 5.34
C LYS A 70 7.34 4.51 4.26
N ILE A 71 6.89 3.27 4.05
CA ILE A 71 5.69 2.96 3.26
C ILE A 71 4.53 2.86 4.25
N LEU A 72 3.45 3.58 4.00
CA LEU A 72 2.25 3.55 4.84
C LEU A 72 1.10 2.97 4.03
N ILE A 73 0.59 1.82 4.45
CA ILE A 73 -0.65 1.24 3.93
C ILE A 73 -1.77 1.71 4.87
N THR A 74 -2.65 2.56 4.37
CA THR A 74 -3.65 3.26 5.18
C THR A 74 -5.05 2.88 4.72
N ALA A 75 -5.86 2.42 5.66
CA ALA A 75 -7.29 2.20 5.45
C ALA A 75 -8.08 3.35 6.11
N ARG A 76 -8.96 4.00 5.35
CA ARG A 76 -9.90 4.99 5.88
C ARG A 76 -11.31 4.43 5.83
N LYS A 77 -11.96 4.28 6.97
CA LYS A 77 -13.37 3.87 7.06
C LYS A 77 -14.31 5.09 7.01
N TYR A 78 -15.48 4.95 6.37
CA TYR A 78 -16.59 5.92 6.44
C TYR A 78 -17.68 5.45 7.43
N ASN A 79 -18.79 6.18 7.52
CA ASN A 79 -19.87 5.87 8.47
C ASN A 79 -20.51 4.49 8.19
N GLY A 80 -20.78 3.72 9.25
CA GLY A 80 -21.42 2.39 9.20
C GLY A 80 -20.44 1.24 9.43
N ASP A 81 -20.94 0.02 9.65
CA ASP A 81 -20.13 -1.17 9.99
C ASP A 81 -20.18 -2.27 8.92
N ALA A 82 -20.70 -1.97 7.74
CA ALA A 82 -21.04 -2.97 6.73
C ALA A 82 -19.93 -3.13 5.68
N GLY A 83 -18.77 -3.65 6.06
CA GLY A 83 -17.70 -4.03 5.13
C GLY A 83 -16.31 -4.01 5.77
N ASP A 84 -15.38 -4.72 5.15
CA ASP A 84 -14.00 -4.87 5.62
C ASP A 84 -13.01 -4.57 4.48
N ILE A 85 -11.82 -4.10 4.85
CA ILE A 85 -10.67 -3.99 3.94
C ILE A 85 -9.65 -5.02 4.40
N ALA A 86 -9.30 -5.95 3.51
CA ALA A 86 -8.22 -6.91 3.73
C ALA A 86 -7.08 -6.66 2.74
N VAL A 87 -5.85 -6.85 3.19
CA VAL A 87 -4.63 -6.73 2.37
C VAL A 87 -3.76 -7.95 2.65
N ASP A 88 -3.23 -8.57 1.60
CA ASP A 88 -2.37 -9.75 1.72
C ASP A 88 -1.27 -9.73 0.64
N LEU A 89 -0.31 -10.65 0.75
CA LEU A 89 0.80 -10.86 -0.20
C LEU A 89 1.54 -9.56 -0.55
N ILE A 90 1.87 -8.77 0.47
CA ILE A 90 2.63 -7.53 0.32
C ILE A 90 4.09 -7.88 0.01
N GLU A 91 4.52 -7.56 -1.20
CA GLU A 91 5.88 -7.80 -1.66
C GLU A 91 6.51 -6.50 -2.15
N LEU A 92 7.79 -6.31 -1.80
CA LEU A 92 8.57 -5.16 -2.21
C LEU A 92 9.80 -5.66 -2.96
N TRP A 93 9.85 -5.35 -4.25
CA TRP A 93 10.91 -5.79 -5.13
C TRP A 93 12.00 -4.72 -5.25
N PRO A 94 13.29 -5.09 -5.21
CA PRO A 94 14.41 -4.14 -5.23
C PRO A 94 14.74 -3.60 -6.63
N TYR A 95 13.72 -3.41 -7.47
CA TYR A 95 13.77 -2.91 -8.84
C TYR A 95 12.45 -2.18 -9.18
N PRO A 96 12.43 -1.28 -10.18
CA PRO A 96 11.21 -0.64 -10.66
C PRO A 96 10.17 -1.65 -11.17
N CYS A 97 8.89 -1.26 -11.16
CA CYS A 97 7.88 -1.95 -11.96
C CYS A 97 8.15 -1.66 -13.47
#